data_AF-A0A933XD67-F1
#
_entry.id   AF-A0A933XD67-F1
#
_cell.length_a   1.000
_cell.length_b   1.000
_cell.length_c   1.000
_cell.angle_alpha   90.00
_cell.angle_beta   90.00
_cell.angle_gamma   90.00
#
_symmetry.space_group_name_H-M   'P 1'
#
loop_
_entity.id
_entity.type
_entity.pdbx_description
1 polymer ?
#
loop_
_entity_poly.entity_id
_entity_poly.type
_entity_poly.pdbx_seq_one_letter_code
_entity_poly.pdbx_strand_id
1 'polypeptide(L)'
;MKKIVFLFSIFSILFLIGCSSRPAPEKLPLSVKSTLPLLQETPQFLMYMNFKEMRKSEFWKQNISDSVFNAERNFGSLLYTFKLATGASISEGIDELFFSNAWLGENSLVLKGVFDKAKLDSYITKDTLFKKTARPDGLNLYVYSGNGLYFFFKDNFTICASNYMKRIEEMISVTDTSQNSGLMKNKELVNAIEEAVYKDQIWMLSTEKAFIRGILTNFIQDKSSGSDKDNYGYSDSSKANPDSLNRVEDKILNDMYKNINSFIMSGKMKEELKFIVQFECKDSKSSDSFEKILNGMIALVKLSSNTKKGKGSSAAENILDNISIKSYDKSLQINININQKNISDFRQNTLLKRPN
;
A
#
# COMPACT_ATOMS: atom_id res chain seq x y z
N MET A 1 54.55 5.78 -21.29
CA MET A 1 53.92 5.18 -20.08
C MET A 1 52.99 6.13 -19.32
N LYS A 2 53.43 7.32 -18.86
CA LYS A 2 52.59 8.22 -18.01
C LYS A 2 51.22 8.59 -18.60
N LYS A 3 51.11 8.81 -19.92
CA LYS A 3 49.83 9.12 -20.59
C LYS A 3 48.84 7.95 -20.63
N ILE A 4 49.32 6.70 -20.66
CA ILE A 4 48.47 5.49 -20.70
C ILE A 4 47.88 5.22 -19.33
N VAL A 5 48.66 5.40 -18.26
CA VAL A 5 48.20 5.23 -16.86
C VAL A 5 47.11 6.26 -16.50
N PHE A 6 47.23 7.49 -17.01
CA PHE A 6 46.23 8.54 -16.80
C PHE A 6 44.91 8.25 -17.54
N LEU A 7 44.99 7.76 -18.78
CA LEU A 7 43.81 7.38 -19.56
C LEU A 7 43.08 6.19 -18.92
N PHE A 8 43.83 5.21 -18.39
CA PHE A 8 43.27 4.05 -17.69
C PHE A 8 42.57 4.44 -16.38
N SER A 9 43.13 5.41 -15.64
CA SER A 9 42.53 5.92 -14.40
C SER A 9 41.20 6.65 -14.66
N ILE A 10 41.11 7.43 -15.74
CA ILE A 10 39.86 8.10 -16.15
C ILE A 10 38.81 7.07 -16.60
N PHE A 11 39.21 6.06 -17.37
CA PHE A 11 38.30 4.98 -17.76
C PHE A 11 37.78 4.19 -16.56
N SER A 12 38.62 3.86 -15.56
CA SER A 12 38.18 3.19 -14.34
C SER A 12 37.18 4.02 -13.52
N ILE A 13 37.33 5.35 -13.46
CA ILE A 13 36.35 6.23 -12.81
C ILE A 13 35.03 6.25 -13.59
N LEU A 14 35.07 6.26 -14.92
CA LEU A 14 33.86 6.18 -15.76
C LEU A 14 33.14 4.83 -15.64
N PHE A 15 33.86 3.74 -15.42
CA PHE A 15 33.27 2.42 -15.15
C PHE A 15 32.62 2.32 -13.76
N LEU A 16 33.08 3.11 -12.77
CA LEU A 16 32.49 3.13 -11.43
C LEU A 16 31.22 3.99 -11.33
N ILE A 17 31.02 4.96 -12.24
CA ILE A 17 29.88 5.88 -12.22
C ILE A 17 28.67 5.34 -13.01
N GLY A 18 28.86 4.28 -13.82
CA GLY A 18 27.82 3.72 -14.69
C GLY A 18 26.84 2.74 -14.02
N CYS A 19 27.03 2.38 -12.76
CA CYS A 19 26.14 1.43 -12.07
C CYS A 19 25.11 2.21 -11.23
N SER A 20 23.94 2.49 -11.80
CA SER A 20 22.78 2.97 -11.04
C SER A 20 22.38 1.87 -10.05
N SER A 21 22.88 1.96 -8.81
CA SER A 21 22.55 1.00 -7.76
C SER A 21 21.12 1.20 -7.25
N ARG A 22 20.40 0.10 -7.00
CA ARG A 22 19.09 0.11 -6.34
C ARG A 22 19.18 0.89 -5.01
N PRO A 23 18.22 1.75 -4.67
CA PRO A 23 18.19 2.40 -3.37
C PRO A 23 18.26 1.35 -2.25
N ALA A 24 19.18 1.55 -1.30
CA ALA A 24 19.34 0.62 -0.18
C ALA A 24 18.07 0.64 0.68
N PRO A 25 17.46 -0.53 0.98
CA PRO A 25 16.29 -0.60 1.84
C PRO A 25 16.60 -0.08 3.26
N GLU A 26 15.66 0.65 3.86
CA GLU A 26 15.76 1.09 5.26
C GLU A 26 15.78 -0.10 6.23
N LYS A 27 16.19 0.09 7.48
CA LYS A 27 16.08 -1.00 8.48
C LYS A 27 14.64 -1.14 8.94
N LEU A 28 14.11 -2.36 8.99
CA LEU A 28 12.76 -2.59 9.49
C LEU A 28 12.68 -2.24 11.00
N PRO A 29 11.75 -1.37 11.43
CA PRO A 29 11.61 -0.99 12.83
C PRO A 29 11.36 -2.17 13.76
N LEU A 30 11.87 -2.11 14.99
CA LEU A 30 11.64 -3.15 16.00
C LEU A 30 10.15 -3.37 16.28
N SER A 31 9.37 -2.27 16.34
CA SER A 31 7.92 -2.34 16.53
C SER A 31 7.24 -3.17 15.45
N VAL A 32 7.67 -3.00 14.19
CA VAL A 32 7.18 -3.79 13.05
C VAL A 32 7.58 -5.24 13.20
N LYS A 33 8.87 -5.53 13.45
CA LYS A 33 9.38 -6.90 13.65
C LYS A 33 8.61 -7.67 14.74
N SER A 34 8.30 -7.00 15.86
CA SER A 34 7.53 -7.61 16.95
C SER A 34 6.06 -7.86 16.61
N THR A 35 5.52 -7.18 15.59
CA THR A 35 4.10 -7.27 15.21
C THR A 35 3.85 -8.23 14.06
N LEU A 36 4.81 -8.47 13.18
CA LEU A 36 4.64 -9.45 12.09
C LEU A 36 4.16 -10.85 12.56
N PRO A 37 4.62 -11.40 13.71
CA PRO A 37 4.07 -12.62 14.29
C PRO A 37 2.55 -12.63 14.53
N LEU A 38 1.97 -11.45 14.79
CA LEU A 38 0.54 -11.28 15.06
C LEU A 38 -0.31 -11.22 13.79
N LEU A 39 0.31 -11.19 12.61
CA LEU A 39 -0.38 -11.16 11.33
C LEU A 39 -0.53 -12.56 10.74
N GLN A 40 -1.41 -12.69 9.75
CA GLN A 40 -1.64 -13.96 9.06
C GLN A 40 -0.35 -14.49 8.42
N GLU A 41 -0.24 -15.82 8.33
CA GLU A 41 0.88 -16.48 7.67
C GLU A 41 0.90 -16.22 6.16
N THR A 42 -0.25 -16.34 5.50
CA THR A 42 -0.37 -16.19 4.04
C THR A 42 -1.41 -15.14 3.64
N PRO A 43 -1.20 -13.85 3.97
CA PRO A 43 -2.10 -12.81 3.53
C PRO A 43 -1.97 -12.57 2.03
N GLN A 44 -3.08 -12.25 1.37
CA GLN A 44 -3.08 -11.74 0.00
C GLN A 44 -2.60 -10.30 -0.06
N PHE A 45 -2.96 -9.53 0.98
CA PHE A 45 -2.67 -8.12 1.10
C PHE A 45 -2.21 -7.81 2.52
N LEU A 46 -1.16 -7.01 2.62
CA LEU A 46 -0.62 -6.53 3.86
C LEU A 46 -0.38 -5.03 3.77
N MET A 47 -0.72 -4.31 4.84
CA MET A 47 -0.56 -2.87 4.95
C MET A 47 -0.05 -2.49 6.33
N TYR A 48 0.87 -1.54 6.35
CA TYR A 48 1.37 -0.89 7.55
C TYR A 48 1.29 0.63 7.40
N MET A 49 0.87 1.29 8.47
CA MET A 49 0.92 2.73 8.61
C MET A 49 1.43 3.12 10.00
N ASN A 50 2.41 4.02 10.05
CA ASN A 50 2.95 4.63 11.26
C ASN A 50 2.51 6.09 11.32
N PHE A 51 1.31 6.30 11.85
CA PHE A 51 0.76 7.64 11.98
C PHE A 51 1.61 8.50 12.93
N LYS A 52 2.26 7.91 13.93
CA LYS A 52 3.15 8.63 14.83
C LYS A 52 4.32 9.30 14.09
N GLU A 53 4.99 8.56 13.21
CA GLU A 53 6.10 9.11 12.42
C GLU A 53 5.59 10.05 11.32
N MET A 54 4.47 9.73 10.68
CA MET A 54 3.89 10.62 9.67
C MET A 54 3.49 11.98 10.26
N ARG A 55 2.82 12.01 11.43
CA ARG A 55 2.40 13.25 12.12
C ARG A 55 3.56 14.19 12.47
N LYS A 56 4.78 13.66 12.65
CA LYS A 56 5.97 14.47 12.94
C LYS A 56 6.46 15.27 11.73
N SER A 57 6.12 14.83 10.52
CA SER A 57 6.61 15.43 9.28
C SER A 57 5.97 16.80 8.99
N GLU A 58 6.73 17.69 8.35
CA GLU A 58 6.22 19.00 7.92
C GLU A 58 5.16 18.87 6.83
N PHE A 59 5.35 17.91 5.91
CA PHE A 59 4.35 17.62 4.90
C PHE A 59 3.02 17.24 5.54
N TRP A 60 2.99 16.39 6.58
CA TRP A 60 1.74 16.06 7.27
C TRP A 60 1.08 17.29 7.87
N LYS A 61 1.83 18.09 8.64
CA LYS A 61 1.29 19.29 9.31
C LYS A 61 0.70 20.28 8.32
N GLN A 62 1.34 20.45 7.17
CA GLN A 62 0.93 21.41 6.15
C GLN A 62 -0.20 20.89 5.26
N ASN A 63 -0.25 19.57 5.01
CA ASN A 63 -1.04 19.00 3.92
C ASN A 63 -2.08 17.96 4.32
N ILE A 64 -2.06 17.48 5.56
CA ILE A 64 -2.93 16.38 5.97
C ILE A 64 -3.98 16.84 7.00
N SER A 65 -4.06 18.16 7.30
CA SER A 65 -5.07 18.77 8.18
C SER A 65 -6.51 18.36 7.83
N ASP A 66 -7.38 18.20 8.84
CA ASP A 66 -8.84 17.98 8.92
C ASP A 66 -9.54 17.01 7.94
N SER A 67 -9.08 16.92 6.70
CA SER A 67 -9.47 15.93 5.68
C SER A 67 -9.28 14.48 6.12
N VAL A 68 -8.26 14.17 6.94
CA VAL A 68 -8.13 12.83 7.57
C VAL A 68 -9.25 12.57 8.57
N PHE A 69 -9.81 13.58 9.23
CA PHE A 69 -10.98 13.40 10.11
C PHE A 69 -12.25 13.08 9.30
N ASN A 70 -12.37 13.59 8.07
CA ASN A 70 -13.40 13.14 7.13
C ASN A 70 -13.10 11.74 6.59
N ALA A 71 -11.83 11.40 6.36
CA ALA A 71 -11.42 10.06 5.97
C ALA A 71 -11.66 9.03 7.08
N GLU A 72 -11.52 9.35 8.37
CA GLU A 72 -11.89 8.45 9.49
C GLU A 72 -13.36 8.00 9.41
N ARG A 73 -14.23 8.84 8.88
CA ARG A 73 -15.63 8.50 8.60
C ARG A 73 -15.79 7.59 7.37
N ASN A 74 -14.88 7.68 6.40
CA ASN A 74 -14.94 6.99 5.11
C ASN A 74 -14.06 5.72 5.02
N PHE A 75 -13.00 5.58 5.83
CA PHE A 75 -12.06 4.45 5.87
C PHE A 75 -12.63 3.20 6.56
N GLY A 76 -13.96 3.13 6.67
CA GLY A 76 -14.70 2.05 7.30
C GLY A 76 -15.21 2.43 8.68
N SER A 77 -16.41 1.95 9.00
CA SER A 77 -17.04 2.04 10.33
C SER A 77 -16.08 1.67 11.47
N LEU A 78 -15.06 0.86 11.22
CA LEU A 78 -14.15 0.34 12.21
C LEU A 78 -13.29 1.40 12.91
N LEU A 79 -12.53 2.24 12.19
CA LEU A 79 -11.67 3.24 12.82
C LEU A 79 -12.49 4.31 13.56
N TYR A 80 -13.66 4.65 13.01
CA TYR A 80 -14.61 5.52 13.67
C TYR A 80 -15.17 4.89 14.96
N THR A 81 -15.60 3.63 14.92
CA THR A 81 -16.04 2.89 16.12
C THR A 81 -14.90 2.82 17.14
N PHE A 82 -13.66 2.56 16.72
CA PHE A 82 -12.49 2.58 17.61
C PHE A 82 -12.28 3.95 18.27
N LYS A 83 -12.42 5.04 17.53
CA LYS A 83 -12.33 6.40 18.08
C LYS A 83 -13.42 6.68 19.10
N LEU A 84 -14.66 6.30 18.80
CA LEU A 84 -15.77 6.44 19.74
C LEU A 84 -15.52 5.62 21.02
N ALA A 85 -15.07 4.37 20.85
CA ALA A 85 -14.89 3.44 21.95
C ALA A 85 -13.64 3.76 22.81
N THR A 86 -12.51 4.08 22.19
CA THR A 86 -11.20 4.19 22.87
C THR A 86 -10.69 5.62 23.02
N GLY A 87 -11.30 6.59 22.31
CA GLY A 87 -10.79 7.95 22.21
C GLY A 87 -9.61 8.13 21.25
N ALA A 88 -8.98 7.04 20.79
CA ALA A 88 -7.84 7.10 19.88
C ALA A 88 -8.28 7.24 18.41
N SER A 89 -7.64 8.13 17.68
CA SER A 89 -7.86 8.45 16.28
C SER A 89 -6.54 8.44 15.49
N ILE A 90 -6.62 8.54 14.16
CA ILE A 90 -5.44 8.66 13.28
C ILE A 90 -4.71 9.99 13.56
N SER A 91 -5.46 11.04 13.89
CA SER A 91 -4.89 12.33 14.23
C SER A 91 -4.24 12.34 15.62
N GLU A 92 -4.74 11.54 16.56
CA GLU A 92 -4.30 11.53 17.95
C GLU A 92 -4.57 10.17 18.61
N GLY A 93 -3.52 9.52 19.10
CA GLY A 93 -3.66 8.30 19.91
C GLY A 93 -3.41 6.99 19.16
N ILE A 94 -3.76 6.84 17.88
CA ILE A 94 -3.32 5.67 17.09
C ILE A 94 -1.92 5.96 16.56
N ASP A 95 -0.93 5.18 16.99
CA ASP A 95 0.47 5.32 16.59
C ASP A 95 0.78 4.47 15.35
N GLU A 96 0.38 3.19 15.35
CA GLU A 96 0.61 2.28 14.23
C GLU A 96 -0.64 1.44 13.92
N LEU A 97 -0.79 1.09 12.65
CA LEU A 97 -1.84 0.18 12.15
C LEU A 97 -1.19 -0.86 11.23
N PHE A 98 -1.49 -2.12 11.51
CA PHE A 98 -1.16 -3.24 10.65
C PHE A 98 -2.44 -3.92 10.24
N PHE A 99 -2.63 -4.13 8.94
CA PHE A 99 -3.79 -4.82 8.40
C PHE A 99 -3.36 -5.89 7.42
N SER A 100 -3.86 -7.10 7.59
CA SER A 100 -3.69 -8.18 6.62
C SER A 100 -5.02 -8.85 6.32
N ASN A 101 -5.20 -9.34 5.08
CA ASN A 101 -6.39 -10.07 4.67
C ASN A 101 -6.03 -11.27 3.76
N ALA A 102 -6.84 -12.32 3.84
CA ALA A 102 -6.71 -13.55 3.06
C ALA A 102 -8.01 -13.90 2.31
N TRP A 103 -7.92 -14.78 1.29
CA TRP A 103 -9.01 -15.10 0.34
C TRP A 103 -10.30 -15.55 0.99
N LEU A 104 -10.20 -16.24 2.11
CA LEU A 104 -11.36 -16.76 2.85
C LEU A 104 -12.11 -15.68 3.63
N GLY A 105 -11.74 -14.40 3.48
CA GLY A 105 -12.30 -13.27 4.22
C GLY A 105 -11.63 -13.05 5.59
N GLU A 106 -10.70 -13.93 5.98
CA GLU A 106 -9.94 -13.81 7.21
C GLU A 106 -9.11 -12.53 7.20
N ASN A 107 -9.24 -11.72 8.25
CA ASN A 107 -8.40 -10.54 8.43
C ASN A 107 -7.60 -10.59 9.73
N SER A 108 -6.57 -9.77 9.81
CA SER A 108 -5.86 -9.44 11.04
C SER A 108 -5.65 -7.95 11.09
N LEU A 109 -6.03 -7.35 12.20
CA LEU A 109 -5.80 -5.95 12.49
C LEU A 109 -5.02 -5.86 13.80
N VAL A 110 -3.88 -5.17 13.77
CA VAL A 110 -3.14 -4.80 14.97
C VAL A 110 -3.06 -3.28 15.02
N LEU A 111 -3.64 -2.70 16.06
CA LEU A 111 -3.58 -1.27 16.35
C LEU A 111 -2.67 -1.04 17.53
N LYS A 112 -1.72 -0.13 17.39
CA LYS A 112 -0.88 0.34 18.48
C LYS A 112 -1.17 1.80 18.78
N GLY A 113 -1.22 2.16 20.06
CA GLY A 113 -1.60 3.52 20.45
C GLY A 113 -1.79 3.71 21.94
N VAL A 114 -2.34 4.87 22.29
CA VAL A 114 -2.78 5.20 23.65
C VAL A 114 -4.30 5.13 23.69
N PHE A 115 -4.84 4.19 24.46
CA PHE A 115 -6.27 3.92 24.52
C PHE A 115 -6.82 4.29 25.89
N ASP A 116 -7.92 5.06 25.93
CA ASP A 116 -8.65 5.33 27.15
C ASP A 116 -9.49 4.10 27.54
N LYS A 117 -8.96 3.31 28.49
CA LYS A 117 -9.62 2.09 28.98
C LYS A 117 -10.94 2.39 29.69
N ALA A 118 -11.03 3.49 30.43
CA ALA A 118 -12.25 3.84 31.15
C ALA A 118 -13.37 4.20 30.17
N LYS A 119 -13.02 4.93 29.10
CA LYS A 119 -13.95 5.22 28.00
C LYS A 119 -14.39 3.94 27.29
N LEU A 120 -13.46 3.03 27.02
CA LEU A 120 -13.77 1.75 26.39
C LEU A 120 -14.69 0.88 27.25
N ASP A 121 -14.38 0.73 28.53
CA ASP A 121 -15.22 -0.02 29.46
C ASP A 121 -16.63 0.59 29.55
N SER A 122 -16.72 1.94 29.58
CA SER A 122 -18.02 2.62 29.51
C SER A 122 -18.74 2.40 28.19
N TYR A 123 -18.02 2.36 27.06
CA TYR A 123 -18.62 2.18 25.73
C TYR A 123 -19.18 0.76 25.59
N ILE A 124 -18.38 -0.25 25.95
CA ILE A 124 -18.74 -1.67 25.90
C ILE A 124 -19.93 -2.00 26.82
N THR A 125 -19.99 -1.36 27.99
CA THR A 125 -21.10 -1.61 28.94
C THR A 125 -22.43 -1.01 28.46
N LYS A 126 -22.38 0.07 27.64
CA LYS A 126 -23.57 0.78 27.14
C LYS A 126 -24.08 0.21 25.82
N ASP A 127 -23.20 -0.30 24.97
CA ASP A 127 -23.53 -0.79 23.63
C ASP A 127 -23.88 -2.29 23.69
N THR A 128 -25.15 -2.62 23.45
CA THR A 128 -25.68 -3.99 23.51
C THR A 128 -25.12 -4.91 22.42
N LEU A 129 -24.44 -4.35 21.41
CA LEU A 129 -23.77 -5.12 20.37
C LEU A 129 -22.43 -5.69 20.85
N PHE A 130 -21.88 -5.20 21.96
CA PHE A 130 -20.65 -5.74 22.54
C PHE A 130 -20.93 -6.82 23.57
N LYS A 131 -20.13 -7.89 23.50
CA LYS A 131 -20.05 -8.93 24.53
C LYS A 131 -18.62 -9.03 25.02
N LYS A 132 -18.45 -9.13 26.34
CA LYS A 132 -17.17 -9.36 27.01
C LYS A 132 -17.18 -10.77 27.57
N THR A 133 -16.19 -11.57 27.19
CA THR A 133 -16.00 -12.94 27.68
C THR A 133 -14.62 -13.04 28.34
N ALA A 134 -14.58 -13.37 29.62
CA ALA A 134 -13.35 -13.67 30.32
C ALA A 134 -12.90 -15.10 29.96
N ARG A 135 -11.64 -15.24 29.56
CA ARG A 135 -11.01 -16.54 29.29
C ARG A 135 -10.40 -17.16 30.56
N PRO A 136 -10.12 -18.47 30.55
CA PRO A 136 -9.49 -19.16 31.69
C PRO A 136 -8.11 -18.60 32.08
N ASP A 137 -7.39 -18.01 31.12
CA ASP A 137 -6.10 -17.34 31.32
C ASP A 137 -6.22 -15.91 31.87
N GLY A 138 -7.45 -15.44 32.16
CA GLY A 138 -7.73 -14.09 32.65
C GLY A 138 -7.82 -13.02 31.55
N LEU A 139 -7.59 -13.38 30.29
CA LEU A 139 -7.69 -12.44 29.17
C LEU A 139 -9.16 -12.14 28.84
N ASN A 140 -9.46 -10.86 28.68
CA ASN A 140 -10.78 -10.43 28.25
C ASN A 140 -10.85 -10.41 26.72
N LEU A 141 -11.74 -11.21 26.16
CA LEU A 141 -12.11 -11.19 24.76
C LEU A 141 -13.37 -10.35 24.58
N TYR A 142 -13.33 -9.45 23.60
CA TYR A 142 -14.46 -8.59 23.26
C TYR A 142 -14.98 -8.98 21.87
N VAL A 143 -16.31 -9.02 21.73
CA VAL A 143 -16.99 -9.39 20.49
C VAL A 143 -18.00 -8.33 20.14
N TYR A 144 -17.89 -7.74 18.95
CA TYR A 144 -18.89 -6.85 18.38
C TYR A 144 -19.77 -7.63 17.39
N SER A 145 -21.03 -7.84 17.76
CA SER A 145 -21.96 -8.68 17.00
C SER A 145 -22.38 -8.06 15.67
N GLY A 146 -22.28 -6.73 15.50
CA GLY A 146 -22.71 -6.03 14.30
C GLY A 146 -21.95 -6.41 13.03
N ASN A 147 -20.69 -6.85 13.15
CA ASN A 147 -19.87 -7.32 12.02
C ASN A 147 -19.02 -8.56 12.34
N GLY A 148 -19.26 -9.21 13.49
CA GLY A 148 -18.50 -10.40 13.92
C GLY A 148 -17.04 -10.11 14.25
N LEU A 149 -16.69 -8.89 14.66
CA LEU A 149 -15.32 -8.54 15.04
C LEU A 149 -15.02 -9.02 16.46
N TYR A 150 -13.96 -9.80 16.59
CA TYR A 150 -13.33 -10.18 17.84
C TYR A 150 -12.10 -9.33 18.08
N PHE A 151 -11.85 -8.91 19.32
CA PHE A 151 -10.61 -8.23 19.66
C PHE A 151 -10.23 -8.42 21.12
N PHE A 152 -8.94 -8.25 21.41
CA PHE A 152 -8.39 -8.25 22.76
C PHE A 152 -7.22 -7.27 22.88
N PHE A 153 -6.89 -6.94 24.12
CA PHE A 153 -5.70 -6.17 24.45
C PHE A 153 -4.55 -7.14 24.69
N LYS A 154 -3.54 -7.12 23.82
CA LYS A 154 -2.31 -7.88 24.04
C LYS A 154 -1.50 -7.27 25.18
N ASP A 155 -1.53 -5.94 25.29
CA ASP A 155 -0.93 -5.14 26.34
C ASP A 155 -1.71 -3.81 26.48
N ASN A 156 -1.16 -2.83 27.20
CA ASN A 156 -1.83 -1.53 27.44
C ASN A 156 -1.93 -0.64 26.18
N PHE A 157 -1.14 -0.92 25.15
CA PHE A 157 -0.99 -0.08 23.97
C PHE A 157 -1.22 -0.84 22.66
N THR A 158 -1.58 -2.12 22.70
CA THR A 158 -1.78 -2.97 21.53
C THR A 158 -3.13 -3.67 21.57
N ILE A 159 -3.95 -3.40 20.55
CA ILE A 159 -5.20 -4.12 20.27
C ILE A 159 -4.96 -5.07 19.10
N CYS A 160 -5.34 -6.34 19.29
CA CYS A 160 -5.36 -7.35 18.24
C CYS A 160 -6.81 -7.68 17.92
N ALA A 161 -7.18 -7.65 16.64
CA ALA A 161 -8.55 -7.87 16.19
C ALA A 161 -8.63 -8.72 14.90
N SER A 162 -9.72 -9.44 14.77
CA SER A 162 -10.04 -10.26 13.59
C SER A 162 -11.53 -10.54 13.51
N ASN A 163 -12.06 -10.78 12.31
CA ASN A 163 -13.39 -11.36 12.11
C ASN A 163 -13.43 -12.91 12.28
N TYR A 164 -12.30 -13.56 12.60
CA TYR A 164 -12.22 -15.01 12.79
C TYR A 164 -11.65 -15.35 14.16
N MET A 165 -12.43 -16.11 14.93
CA MET A 165 -12.02 -16.54 16.26
C MET A 165 -10.73 -17.38 16.24
N LYS A 166 -10.57 -18.29 15.27
CA LYS A 166 -9.34 -19.07 15.10
C LYS A 166 -8.10 -18.18 15.01
N ARG A 167 -8.20 -17.05 14.29
CA ARG A 167 -7.09 -16.11 14.15
C ARG A 167 -6.80 -15.37 15.45
N ILE A 168 -7.82 -15.05 16.24
CA ILE A 168 -7.64 -14.50 17.59
C ILE A 168 -6.89 -15.48 18.49
N GLU A 169 -7.26 -16.77 18.49
CA GLU A 169 -6.55 -17.80 19.26
C GLU A 169 -5.06 -17.87 18.87
N GLU A 170 -4.79 -17.84 17.56
CA GLU A 170 -3.41 -17.79 17.06
C GLU A 170 -2.67 -16.54 17.55
N MET A 171 -3.29 -15.35 17.50
CA MET A 171 -2.68 -14.11 18.01
C MET A 171 -2.43 -14.14 19.52
N ILE A 172 -3.34 -14.70 20.31
CA ILE A 172 -3.19 -14.84 21.77
C ILE A 172 -1.97 -15.73 22.08
N SER A 173 -1.75 -16.79 21.29
CA SER A 173 -0.63 -17.71 21.48
C SER A 173 0.76 -17.10 21.17
N VAL A 174 0.81 -15.94 20.51
CA VAL A 174 2.07 -15.27 20.15
C VAL A 174 2.70 -14.61 21.37
N THR A 175 3.88 -15.10 21.75
CA THR A 175 4.77 -14.53 22.76
C THR A 175 5.91 -13.72 22.13
N ASP A 176 6.65 -12.95 22.93
CA ASP A 176 7.78 -12.15 22.44
C ASP A 176 8.92 -13.00 21.84
N THR A 177 8.97 -14.29 22.16
CA THR A 177 9.94 -15.26 21.61
C THR A 177 9.45 -16.00 20.37
N SER A 178 8.22 -15.73 19.90
CA SER A 178 7.56 -16.48 18.83
C SER A 178 8.04 -16.10 17.43
N GLN A 179 9.34 -16.29 17.15
CA GLN A 179 9.99 -15.99 15.87
C GLN A 179 9.43 -16.80 14.68
N ASN A 180 8.72 -17.91 14.93
CA ASN A 180 8.16 -18.79 13.90
C ASN A 180 6.63 -18.87 13.99
N SER A 181 5.95 -17.72 14.08
CA SER A 181 4.50 -17.62 14.14
C SER A 181 3.96 -16.57 13.17
N GLY A 182 2.68 -16.69 12.81
CA GLY A 182 2.01 -15.78 11.88
C GLY A 182 2.81 -15.55 10.59
N LEU A 183 2.93 -14.29 10.18
CA LEU A 183 3.63 -13.89 8.96
C LEU A 183 5.11 -14.30 8.95
N MET A 184 5.75 -14.46 10.11
CA MET A 184 7.17 -14.82 10.17
C MET A 184 7.47 -16.21 9.59
N LYS A 185 6.47 -17.09 9.49
CA LYS A 185 6.59 -18.38 8.80
C LYS A 185 6.71 -18.23 7.28
N ASN A 186 6.21 -17.13 6.73
CA ASN A 186 6.23 -16.84 5.30
C ASN A 186 7.47 -16.03 4.92
N LYS A 187 8.57 -16.76 4.67
CA LYS A 187 9.86 -16.16 4.32
C LYS A 187 9.81 -15.29 3.06
N GLU A 188 8.97 -15.65 2.09
CA GLU A 188 8.83 -14.86 0.86
C GLU A 188 8.28 -13.46 1.16
N LEU A 189 7.18 -13.37 1.92
CA LEU A 189 6.62 -12.08 2.31
C LEU A 189 7.54 -11.30 3.24
N VAL A 190 8.19 -11.96 4.21
CA VAL A 190 9.15 -11.29 5.10
C VAL A 190 10.32 -10.70 4.32
N ASN A 191 10.87 -11.44 3.35
CA ASN A 191 11.92 -10.93 2.48
C ASN A 191 11.43 -9.73 1.65
N ALA A 192 10.22 -9.82 1.10
CA ALA A 192 9.62 -8.70 0.36
C ALA A 192 9.45 -7.44 1.23
N ILE A 193 9.06 -7.60 2.51
CA ILE A 193 9.03 -6.47 3.47
C ILE A 193 10.43 -5.93 3.69
N GLU A 194 11.44 -6.78 3.91
CA GLU A 194 12.83 -6.36 4.12
C GLU A 194 13.45 -5.69 2.87
N GLU A 195 12.91 -5.94 1.68
CA GLU A 195 13.31 -5.30 0.41
C GLU A 195 12.60 -3.98 0.10
N ALA A 196 11.55 -3.64 0.85
CA ALA A 196 10.84 -2.37 0.73
C ALA A 196 11.79 -1.20 1.02
N VAL A 197 11.83 -0.19 0.15
CA VAL A 197 12.79 0.93 0.31
C VAL A 197 12.47 1.74 1.56
N TYR A 198 11.23 2.21 1.71
CA TYR A 198 10.78 2.95 2.90
C TYR A 198 10.02 2.02 3.84
N LYS A 199 10.42 1.98 5.12
CA LYS A 199 9.86 1.04 6.10
C LYS A 199 9.25 1.69 7.32
N ASP A 200 9.61 2.95 7.59
CA ASP A 200 9.27 3.60 8.85
C ASP A 200 7.85 4.19 8.89
N GLN A 201 7.22 4.45 7.74
CA GLN A 201 5.99 5.23 7.67
C GLN A 201 4.80 4.52 7.03
N ILE A 202 4.87 4.19 5.75
CA ILE A 202 3.78 3.49 5.09
C ILE A 202 4.36 2.49 4.10
N TRP A 203 3.80 1.28 4.13
CA TRP A 203 4.03 0.33 3.07
C TRP A 203 2.84 -0.64 2.93
N MET A 204 2.69 -1.14 1.72
CA MET A 204 1.69 -2.09 1.31
C MET A 204 2.37 -3.16 0.46
N LEU A 205 1.96 -4.41 0.64
CA LEU A 205 2.55 -5.57 -0.03
C LEU A 205 1.45 -6.51 -0.50
N SER A 206 1.65 -7.09 -1.68
CA SER A 206 0.86 -8.23 -2.16
C SER A 206 1.72 -9.14 -3.04
N THR A 207 1.57 -10.45 -2.86
CA THR A 207 2.09 -11.49 -3.78
C THR A 207 0.97 -12.13 -4.61
N GLU A 208 -0.28 -11.72 -4.37
CA GLU A 208 -1.45 -12.32 -4.99
C GLU A 208 -1.64 -11.76 -6.41
N LYS A 209 -1.54 -12.64 -7.41
CA LYS A 209 -1.58 -12.24 -8.83
C LYS A 209 -2.88 -11.56 -9.20
N ALA A 210 -4.01 -12.02 -8.66
CA ALA A 210 -5.32 -11.42 -8.93
C ALA A 210 -5.41 -9.97 -8.41
N PHE A 211 -4.84 -9.72 -7.22
CA PHE A 211 -4.79 -8.38 -6.64
C PHE A 211 -3.87 -7.45 -7.44
N ILE A 212 -2.67 -7.94 -7.80
CA ILE A 212 -1.72 -7.20 -8.65
C ILE A 212 -2.35 -6.88 -10.00
N ARG A 213 -3.05 -7.84 -10.61
CA ARG A 213 -3.81 -7.61 -11.84
C ARG A 213 -4.84 -6.51 -11.64
N GLY A 214 -5.62 -6.54 -10.56
CA GLY A 214 -6.59 -5.48 -10.23
C GLY A 214 -5.96 -4.09 -10.17
N ILE A 215 -4.80 -3.94 -9.51
CA ILE A 215 -4.05 -2.68 -9.47
C ILE A 215 -3.66 -2.22 -10.87
N LEU A 216 -3.09 -3.11 -11.68
CA LEU A 216 -2.65 -2.79 -13.05
C LEU A 216 -3.84 -2.49 -13.97
N THR A 217 -4.93 -3.24 -13.82
CA THR A 217 -6.16 -3.05 -14.58
C THR A 217 -6.77 -1.68 -14.27
N ASN A 218 -6.86 -1.25 -13.01
CA ASN A 218 -7.31 0.09 -12.67
C ASN A 218 -6.40 1.18 -13.29
N PHE A 219 -5.09 0.93 -13.34
CA PHE A 219 -4.16 1.85 -13.99
C PHE A 219 -4.32 1.93 -15.53
N ILE A 220 -4.81 0.86 -16.18
CA ILE A 220 -4.96 0.75 -17.64
C ILE A 220 -6.37 1.07 -18.12
N GLN A 221 -7.42 0.49 -17.52
CA GLN A 221 -8.82 0.58 -17.97
C GLN A 221 -9.44 1.97 -17.83
N ASP A 222 -8.94 2.81 -16.92
CA ASP A 222 -9.32 4.22 -16.84
C ASP A 222 -8.99 5.00 -18.14
N LYS A 223 -8.32 4.36 -19.12
CA LYS A 223 -7.96 4.95 -20.42
C LYS A 223 -8.73 4.40 -21.62
N SER A 224 -9.15 3.12 -21.61
CA SER A 224 -9.66 2.46 -22.82
C SER A 224 -11.18 2.51 -23.03
N SER A 225 -11.97 2.85 -22.01
CA SER A 225 -13.43 2.92 -22.13
C SER A 225 -13.91 4.28 -22.69
N GLY A 226 -13.79 4.43 -24.01
CA GLY A 226 -14.68 5.32 -24.78
C GLY A 226 -16.11 4.82 -24.64
N SER A 227 -17.07 5.74 -24.50
CA SER A 227 -18.53 5.53 -24.44
C SER A 227 -19.17 4.89 -23.18
N ASP A 228 -20.17 5.64 -22.71
CA ASP A 228 -21.41 5.24 -22.05
C ASP A 228 -21.47 4.95 -20.54
N LYS A 229 -22.00 5.99 -19.87
CA LYS A 229 -22.85 6.01 -18.67
C LYS A 229 -23.38 4.65 -18.20
N ASP A 230 -23.21 4.42 -16.92
CA ASP A 230 -24.23 3.97 -15.96
C ASP A 230 -25.47 3.28 -16.57
N ASN A 231 -25.42 1.95 -16.67
CA ASN A 231 -26.60 1.13 -16.41
C ASN A 231 -26.18 -0.30 -16.06
N TYR A 232 -26.21 -0.63 -14.77
CA TYR A 232 -26.34 -2.02 -14.31
C TYR A 232 -27.77 -2.50 -14.65
N GLY A 233 -27.98 -2.81 -15.93
CA GLY A 233 -29.17 -3.47 -16.44
C GLY A 233 -28.77 -4.84 -16.96
N TYR A 234 -29.25 -5.89 -16.28
CA TYR A 234 -29.17 -7.26 -16.76
C TYR A 234 -29.90 -7.34 -18.11
N SER A 235 -29.17 -7.37 -19.23
CA SER A 235 -29.75 -7.63 -20.54
C SER A 235 -29.08 -8.83 -21.18
N ASP A 236 -29.94 -9.78 -21.50
CA ASP A 236 -29.72 -11.06 -22.11
C ASP A 236 -28.98 -10.97 -23.47
N SER A 237 -28.29 -12.07 -23.77
CA SER A 237 -27.63 -12.46 -25.01
C SER A 237 -28.03 -11.73 -26.29
N SER A 238 -27.07 -11.07 -26.96
CA SER A 238 -26.71 -11.34 -28.37
C SER A 238 -25.66 -10.35 -28.93
N LYS A 239 -24.59 -10.92 -29.49
CA LYS A 239 -23.68 -10.37 -30.52
C LYS A 239 -23.12 -8.95 -30.31
N ALA A 240 -22.04 -8.87 -29.54
CA ALA A 240 -21.01 -7.84 -29.74
C ALA A 240 -19.71 -8.54 -30.16
N ASN A 241 -19.18 -8.20 -31.34
CA ASN A 241 -17.81 -8.56 -31.72
C ASN A 241 -16.86 -7.79 -30.77
N PRO A 242 -16.02 -8.44 -29.95
CA PRO A 242 -15.05 -7.72 -29.14
C PRO A 242 -13.94 -7.21 -30.06
N ASP A 243 -13.88 -5.88 -30.20
CA ASP A 243 -12.87 -5.15 -30.96
C ASP A 243 -11.45 -5.64 -30.66
N SER A 244 -10.62 -5.67 -31.71
CA SER A 244 -9.24 -6.15 -31.68
C SER A 244 -8.34 -5.46 -30.64
N LEU A 245 -8.68 -4.24 -30.23
CA LEU A 245 -7.99 -3.48 -29.18
C LEU A 245 -8.13 -4.12 -27.79
N ASN A 246 -9.32 -4.61 -27.42
CA ASN A 246 -9.54 -5.27 -26.13
C ASN A 246 -8.71 -6.55 -25.99
N ARG A 247 -8.51 -7.28 -27.11
CA ARG A 247 -7.65 -8.48 -27.13
C ARG A 247 -6.17 -8.17 -26.94
N VAL A 248 -5.70 -7.01 -27.40
CA VAL A 248 -4.29 -6.59 -27.24
C VAL A 248 -4.05 -6.09 -25.82
N GLU A 249 -4.96 -5.31 -25.24
CA GLU A 249 -4.87 -4.86 -23.85
C GLU A 249 -4.90 -6.04 -22.87
N ASP A 250 -5.82 -6.98 -23.06
CA ASP A 250 -5.89 -8.19 -22.23
C ASP A 250 -4.62 -9.03 -22.37
N LYS A 251 -4.05 -9.15 -23.58
CA LYS A 251 -2.80 -9.89 -23.78
C LYS A 251 -1.63 -9.22 -23.06
N ILE A 252 -1.50 -7.89 -23.18
CA ILE A 252 -0.46 -7.11 -22.51
C ILE A 252 -0.61 -7.23 -20.98
N LEU A 253 -1.82 -7.04 -20.45
CA LEU A 253 -2.13 -7.23 -19.03
C LEU A 253 -1.78 -8.64 -18.55
N ASN A 254 -2.20 -9.66 -19.30
CA ASN A 254 -1.94 -11.06 -19.00
C ASN A 254 -0.45 -11.37 -18.98
N ASP A 255 0.33 -10.82 -19.92
CA ASP A 255 1.77 -11.01 -19.98
C ASP A 255 2.49 -10.24 -18.85
N MET A 256 1.98 -9.06 -18.45
CA MET A 256 2.55 -8.27 -17.35
C MET A 256 2.38 -8.98 -15.99
N TYR A 257 1.16 -9.30 -15.57
CA TYR A 257 0.97 -9.85 -14.21
C TYR A 257 1.52 -11.27 -14.06
N LYS A 258 1.56 -12.07 -15.14
CA LYS A 258 2.19 -13.41 -15.11
C LYS A 258 3.67 -13.34 -14.75
N ASN A 259 4.33 -12.23 -15.00
CA ASN A 259 5.77 -12.05 -14.81
C ASN A 259 6.14 -11.28 -13.54
N ILE A 260 5.17 -10.82 -12.75
CA ILE A 260 5.37 -10.08 -11.49
C ILE A 260 5.12 -10.99 -10.31
N ASN A 261 6.14 -11.34 -9.53
CA ASN A 261 6.07 -12.15 -8.30
C ASN A 261 5.41 -11.39 -7.14
N SER A 262 5.80 -10.14 -6.92
CA SER A 262 5.26 -9.33 -5.84
C SER A 262 5.14 -7.87 -6.23
N PHE A 263 4.29 -7.18 -5.48
CA PHE A 263 4.06 -5.75 -5.55
C PHE A 263 4.28 -5.16 -4.16
N ILE A 264 5.12 -4.13 -4.07
CA ILE A 264 5.33 -3.35 -2.85
C ILE A 264 5.10 -1.88 -3.20
N MET A 265 4.28 -1.20 -2.43
CA MET A 265 4.25 0.26 -2.42
C MET A 265 4.79 0.72 -1.08
N SER A 266 5.79 1.59 -1.06
CA SER A 266 6.31 2.18 0.17
C SER A 266 6.35 3.70 0.05
N GLY A 267 6.15 4.40 1.16
CA GLY A 267 6.07 5.85 1.19
C GLY A 267 6.84 6.46 2.35
N LYS A 268 7.36 7.66 2.09
CA LYS A 268 8.05 8.49 3.07
C LYS A 268 7.62 9.94 2.94
N MET A 269 7.34 10.54 4.07
CA MET A 269 6.79 11.85 4.26
C MET A 269 7.75 12.62 5.17
N LYS A 270 8.38 13.65 4.62
CA LYS A 270 9.24 14.58 5.35
C LYS A 270 8.81 16.01 5.02
N GLU A 271 9.54 16.70 4.16
CA GLU A 271 9.15 17.98 3.55
C GLU A 271 8.30 17.76 2.30
N GLU A 272 8.54 16.63 1.63
CA GLU A 272 7.81 16.12 0.47
C GLU A 272 7.33 14.68 0.74
N LEU A 273 6.36 14.23 -0.04
CA LEU A 273 5.81 12.89 -0.03
C LEU A 273 6.38 12.09 -1.19
N LYS A 274 7.19 11.07 -0.87
CA LYS A 274 7.78 10.15 -1.83
C LYS A 274 7.07 8.82 -1.76
N PHE A 275 6.64 8.30 -2.90
CA PHE A 275 6.22 6.91 -3.03
C PHE A 275 7.18 6.16 -3.94
N ILE A 276 7.42 4.90 -3.61
CA ILE A 276 8.10 3.95 -4.48
C ILE A 276 7.18 2.75 -4.64
N VAL A 277 6.79 2.50 -5.89
CA VAL A 277 6.09 1.28 -6.28
C VAL A 277 7.12 0.33 -6.87
N GLN A 278 7.34 -0.80 -6.22
CA GLN A 278 8.30 -1.83 -6.61
C GLN A 278 7.55 -3.07 -7.07
N PHE A 279 7.93 -3.57 -8.24
CA PHE A 279 7.47 -4.85 -8.76
C PHE A 279 8.68 -5.78 -8.83
N GLU A 280 8.62 -6.91 -8.12
CA GLU A 280 9.64 -7.94 -8.29
C GLU A 280 9.18 -8.89 -9.38
N CYS A 281 9.92 -8.95 -10.48
CA CYS A 281 9.65 -9.79 -11.64
C CYS A 281 10.35 -11.14 -11.54
N LYS A 282 9.95 -12.08 -12.40
CA LYS A 282 10.58 -13.41 -12.49
C LYS A 282 12.05 -13.36 -12.90
N ASP A 283 12.36 -12.48 -13.84
CA ASP A 283 13.69 -12.30 -14.42
C ASP A 283 13.89 -10.84 -14.90
N SER A 284 15.13 -10.51 -15.27
CA SER A 284 15.50 -9.17 -15.73
C SER A 284 14.82 -8.79 -17.04
N LYS A 285 14.67 -9.75 -17.96
CA LYS A 285 13.96 -9.54 -19.23
C LYS A 285 12.50 -9.10 -19.01
N SER A 286 11.84 -9.68 -18.00
CA SER A 286 10.49 -9.32 -17.61
C SER A 286 10.42 -7.90 -17.04
N SER A 287 11.39 -7.53 -16.18
CA SER A 287 11.50 -6.16 -15.64
C SER A 287 11.73 -5.14 -16.75
N ASP A 288 12.68 -5.39 -17.65
CA ASP A 288 12.98 -4.51 -18.81
C ASP A 288 11.79 -4.36 -19.75
N SER A 289 11.05 -5.45 -20.00
CA SER A 289 9.85 -5.42 -20.82
C SER A 289 8.75 -4.58 -20.15
N PHE A 290 8.59 -4.72 -18.83
CA PHE A 290 7.59 -3.98 -18.08
C PHE A 290 7.93 -2.48 -18.01
N GLU A 291 9.21 -2.15 -17.80
CA GLU A 291 9.71 -0.78 -17.88
C GLU A 291 9.33 -0.12 -19.22
N LYS A 292 9.60 -0.80 -20.34
CA LYS A 292 9.29 -0.28 -21.69
C LYS A 292 7.80 -0.04 -21.87
N ILE A 293 6.95 -0.95 -21.39
CA ILE A 293 5.49 -0.81 -21.46
C ILE A 293 5.06 0.43 -20.68
N LEU A 294 5.51 0.60 -19.44
CA LEU A 294 5.11 1.72 -18.61
C LEU A 294 5.67 3.06 -19.12
N ASN A 295 6.91 3.09 -19.61
CA ASN A 295 7.48 4.29 -20.24
C ASN A 295 6.70 4.67 -21.51
N GLY A 296 6.31 3.68 -22.32
CA GLY A 296 5.42 3.90 -23.46
C GLY A 296 4.06 4.47 -23.05
N MET A 297 3.46 3.92 -21.98
CA MET A 297 2.19 4.43 -21.43
C MET A 297 2.32 5.87 -20.92
N ILE A 298 3.39 6.20 -20.18
CA ILE A 298 3.62 7.58 -19.69
C ILE A 298 3.81 8.54 -20.87
N ALA A 299 4.60 8.16 -21.88
CA ALA A 299 4.82 8.98 -23.06
C ALA A 299 3.52 9.25 -23.83
N LEU A 300 2.65 8.24 -23.99
CA LEU A 300 1.35 8.41 -24.61
C LEU A 300 0.44 9.37 -23.82
N VAL A 301 0.48 9.34 -22.49
CA VAL A 301 -0.31 10.29 -21.67
C VAL A 301 0.24 11.71 -21.80
N LYS A 302 1.57 11.90 -21.82
CA LYS A 302 2.17 13.22 -22.05
C LYS A 302 1.87 13.77 -23.45
N LEU A 303 1.78 12.91 -24.46
CA LEU A 303 1.40 13.33 -25.82
C LEU A 303 -0.09 13.70 -25.92
N SER A 304 -0.97 12.94 -25.25
CA SER A 304 -2.41 13.23 -25.27
C SER A 304 -2.77 14.49 -24.46
N SER A 305 -2.02 14.84 -23.41
CA SER A 305 -2.19 16.12 -22.70
C SER A 305 -1.80 17.32 -23.57
N ASN A 306 -0.71 17.22 -24.34
CA ASN A 306 -0.15 18.31 -25.14
C ASN A 306 -0.95 18.66 -26.41
N THR A 307 -1.81 17.76 -26.89
CA THR A 307 -2.64 18.00 -28.08
C THR A 307 -3.83 18.95 -27.82
N LYS A 308 -4.12 19.29 -26.55
CA LYS A 308 -5.11 20.33 -26.20
C LYS A 308 -4.47 21.73 -26.28
N LYS A 309 -4.48 22.31 -27.49
CA LYS A 309 -4.04 23.69 -27.76
C LYS A 309 -4.65 24.70 -26.77
N GLY A 310 -3.81 25.37 -25.97
CA GLY A 310 -4.12 26.69 -25.40
C GLY A 310 -4.28 26.82 -23.88
N LYS A 311 -4.09 25.76 -23.09
CA LYS A 311 -3.94 25.87 -21.63
C LYS A 311 -2.58 25.26 -21.25
N GLY A 312 -1.85 25.88 -20.32
CA GLY A 312 -0.54 25.40 -19.87
C GLY A 312 -0.55 23.95 -19.39
N SER A 313 0.63 23.42 -19.06
CA SER A 313 0.84 22.04 -18.56
C SER A 313 -0.34 21.54 -17.73
N SER A 314 -0.92 20.41 -18.15
CA SER A 314 -2.05 19.83 -17.42
C SER A 314 -1.62 19.33 -16.05
N ALA A 315 -2.52 19.33 -15.06
CA ALA A 315 -2.26 18.77 -13.73
C ALA A 315 -1.71 17.33 -13.79
N ALA A 316 -2.17 16.52 -14.74
CA ALA A 316 -1.66 15.17 -14.98
C ALA A 316 -0.20 15.17 -15.47
N GLU A 317 0.15 16.08 -16.38
CA GLU A 317 1.51 16.22 -16.92
C GLU A 317 2.51 16.65 -15.85
N ASN A 318 2.13 17.63 -15.01
CA ASN A 318 2.94 18.05 -13.86
C ASN A 318 3.24 16.87 -12.91
N ILE A 319 2.28 15.98 -12.67
CA ILE A 319 2.52 14.81 -11.80
C ILE A 319 3.38 13.77 -12.51
N LEU A 320 3.12 13.50 -13.80
CA LEU A 320 3.92 12.55 -14.60
C LEU A 320 5.38 12.97 -14.77
N ASP A 321 5.66 14.27 -14.76
CA ASP A 321 7.04 14.78 -14.74
C ASP A 321 7.77 14.48 -13.42
N ASN A 322 7.04 14.18 -12.36
CA ASN A 322 7.57 13.75 -11.08
C ASN A 322 7.55 12.22 -10.89
N ILE A 323 7.27 11.47 -11.96
CA ILE A 323 7.37 10.01 -11.99
C ILE A 323 8.65 9.60 -12.71
N SER A 324 9.45 8.74 -12.07
CA SER A 324 10.60 8.10 -12.72
C SER A 324 10.52 6.59 -12.60
N ILE A 325 10.74 5.90 -13.72
CA ILE A 325 10.75 4.44 -13.79
C ILE A 325 12.18 3.98 -13.98
N LYS A 326 12.61 3.00 -13.19
CA LYS A 326 13.94 2.38 -13.28
C LYS A 326 13.84 0.88 -13.06
N SER A 327 14.48 0.12 -13.93
CA SER A 327 14.74 -1.31 -13.73
C SER A 327 16.06 -1.54 -12.98
N TYR A 328 16.09 -2.59 -12.16
CA TYR A 328 17.23 -3.06 -11.40
C TYR A 328 17.22 -4.59 -11.37
N ASP A 329 17.91 -5.23 -12.32
CA ASP A 329 17.86 -6.68 -12.52
C ASP A 329 16.40 -7.17 -12.58
N LYS A 330 15.94 -7.96 -11.61
CA LYS A 330 14.57 -8.47 -11.56
C LYS A 330 13.54 -7.50 -10.99
N SER A 331 13.95 -6.33 -10.51
CA SER A 331 13.06 -5.36 -9.86
C SER A 331 12.75 -4.20 -10.79
N LEU A 332 11.52 -3.73 -10.80
CA LEU A 332 11.10 -2.49 -11.44
C LEU A 332 10.62 -1.51 -10.37
N GLN A 333 11.11 -0.28 -10.39
CA GLN A 333 10.71 0.78 -9.46
C GLN A 333 10.08 1.96 -10.18
N ILE A 334 8.92 2.39 -9.70
CA ILE A 334 8.26 3.64 -10.07
C ILE A 334 8.38 4.58 -8.85
N ASN A 335 9.19 5.63 -8.98
CA ASN A 335 9.36 6.64 -7.95
C ASN A 335 8.44 7.82 -8.27
N ILE A 336 7.61 8.22 -7.31
CA ILE A 336 6.66 9.33 -7.42
C ILE A 336 7.02 10.34 -6.34
N ASN A 337 7.22 11.61 -6.73
CA ASN A 337 7.51 12.68 -5.78
C ASN A 337 6.40 13.75 -5.77
N ILE A 338 5.79 13.96 -4.60
CA ILE A 338 4.74 14.94 -4.39
C ILE A 338 5.26 16.02 -3.42
N ASN A 339 5.29 17.25 -3.88
CA ASN A 339 5.78 18.42 -3.15
C ASN A 339 4.76 19.55 -3.20
N GLN A 340 5.09 20.69 -2.59
CA GLN A 340 4.19 21.84 -2.51
C GLN A 340 3.75 22.39 -3.88
N LYS A 341 4.53 22.17 -4.94
CA LYS A 341 4.20 22.66 -6.30
C LYS A 341 3.17 21.79 -7.02
N ASN A 342 3.06 20.50 -6.70
CA ASN A 342 2.21 19.55 -7.41
C ASN A 342 1.13 18.88 -6.53
N ILE A 343 1.09 19.19 -5.22
CA ILE A 343 0.13 18.56 -4.32
C ILE A 343 -1.33 18.92 -4.62
N SER A 344 -1.60 20.14 -5.11
CA SER A 344 -2.94 20.54 -5.55
C SER A 344 -3.41 19.66 -6.71
N ASP A 345 -2.52 19.45 -7.68
CA ASP A 345 -2.77 18.64 -8.86
C ASP A 345 -3.01 17.19 -8.45
N PHE A 346 -2.17 16.67 -7.54
CA PHE A 346 -2.31 15.33 -6.99
C PHE A 346 -3.66 15.11 -6.29
N ARG A 347 -4.09 16.05 -5.44
CA ARG A 347 -5.35 15.96 -4.69
C ARG A 347 -6.60 16.03 -5.57
N GLN A 348 -6.55 16.76 -6.69
CA GLN A 348 -7.70 16.93 -7.58
C GLN A 348 -8.03 15.66 -8.38
N ASN A 349 -7.26 14.58 -8.18
CA ASN A 349 -7.44 13.26 -8.79
C ASN A 349 -7.51 13.34 -10.32
N THR A 350 -6.77 14.28 -10.90
CA THR A 350 -6.74 14.59 -12.34
C THR A 350 -5.84 13.65 -13.14
N LEU A 351 -5.07 12.78 -12.49
CA LEU A 351 -4.33 11.70 -13.16
C LEU A 351 -5.27 10.71 -13.89
N LEU A 352 -6.49 10.56 -13.39
CA LEU A 352 -7.45 9.52 -13.81
C LEU A 352 -8.77 10.11 -14.34
N LYS A 353 -8.99 11.42 -14.22
CA LYS A 353 -10.10 12.07 -14.92
C LYS A 353 -9.72 12.25 -16.37
N ARG A 354 -10.50 11.66 -17.29
CA ARG A 354 -10.42 12.00 -18.70
C ARG A 354 -10.45 13.52 -18.86
N PRO A 355 -9.55 14.10 -19.66
CA PRO A 355 -9.65 15.52 -19.93
C PRO A 355 -10.91 15.71 -20.80
N ASN A 356 -11.92 16.39 -20.26
CA ASN A 356 -13.19 16.71 -20.95
C ASN A 356 -12.99 17.28 -22.35
#